data_AF-A0AAW1SGY7-F1
#
_entry.id   AF-A0AAW1SGY7-F1
#
_cell.length_a   1.000
_cell.length_b   1.000
_cell.length_c   1.000
_cell.angle_alpha   90.00
_cell.angle_beta   90.00
_cell.angle_gamma   90.00
#
_symmetry.space_group_name_H-M   'P 1'
#
loop_
_entity.id
_entity.type
_entity.pdbx_description
1 polymer ?
#
loop_
_entity_poly.entity_id
_entity_poly.type
_entity_poly.pdbx_seq_one_letter_code
_entity_poly.pdbx_strand_id
1 'polypeptide(L)'
;MDAAAITRACAAKAAAFAALDDQYKDQDVELPDASEPEAQPSPHRQLIGPKPPPHVGAMLRGRLFLGVFDPQISKPKLIKPVLDDCMERVYAEAQQQWKEEAEQRRGRGRGTGTRSTRQGAKLKSLNSLSNSTEPSVAGSAELDDHSASVEEGPSGSTDKDPLPSAASIQSSGAQEQAMQKYEETVLQILKGTWQRLSKYDSTNLQSLFAEPVDLEANPDYKLKIAKPMDLSTIQSKVAVQNGRNRGPHEYSLDLQGFSSLKGDVQLMLDNCIEYNSSVPEYCEEAKKLQVRADRVFEEDLQKLQNAASARDRKLQSSRS
;
A
#
# COMPACT_ATOMS: atom_id res chain seq x y z
N MET A 1 -42.44 11.95 0.97
CA MET A 1 -41.99 13.23 0.37
C MET A 1 -41.91 13.05 -1.13
N ASP A 2 -42.41 14.00 -1.91
CA ASP A 2 -42.25 14.01 -3.36
C ASP A 2 -40.78 14.34 -3.73
N ALA A 3 -40.28 13.79 -4.84
CA ALA A 3 -38.90 13.95 -5.29
C ALA A 3 -38.47 15.43 -5.40
N ALA A 4 -39.38 16.32 -5.80
CA ALA A 4 -39.14 17.76 -5.86
C ALA A 4 -38.90 18.38 -4.48
N ALA A 5 -39.50 17.84 -3.41
CA ALA A 5 -39.24 18.31 -2.04
C ALA A 5 -37.82 17.92 -1.58
N ILE A 6 -37.34 16.73 -1.95
CA ILE A 6 -35.98 16.27 -1.66
C ILE A 6 -34.98 17.12 -2.44
N THR A 7 -35.21 17.34 -3.74
CA THR A 7 -34.34 18.20 -4.57
C THR A 7 -34.26 19.63 -4.05
N ARG A 8 -35.39 20.23 -3.63
CA ARG A 8 -35.40 21.57 -3.01
C ARG A 8 -34.61 21.61 -1.69
N ALA A 9 -34.73 20.58 -0.85
CA ALA A 9 -33.98 20.48 0.39
C ALA A 9 -32.47 20.33 0.16
N CYS A 10 -32.07 19.52 -0.83
CA CYS A 10 -30.68 19.37 -1.24
C CYS A 10 -30.10 20.68 -1.79
N ALA A 11 -30.84 21.37 -2.67
CA ALA A 11 -30.41 22.65 -3.25
C ALA A 11 -30.27 23.75 -2.18
N ALA A 12 -31.21 23.83 -1.23
CA ALA A 12 -31.14 24.78 -0.13
C ALA A 12 -29.93 24.51 0.79
N LYS A 13 -29.61 23.25 1.08
CA LYS A 13 -28.43 22.87 1.86
C LYS A 13 -27.11 23.17 1.13
N ALA A 14 -27.06 22.92 -0.19
CA ALA A 14 -25.89 23.26 -1.00
C ALA A 14 -25.64 24.78 -1.01
N ALA A 15 -26.70 25.59 -1.15
CA ALA A 15 -26.61 27.04 -1.07
C ALA A 15 -26.13 27.54 0.31
N ALA A 16 -26.60 26.93 1.40
CA ALA A 16 -26.16 27.26 2.75
C ALA A 16 -24.66 26.93 2.98
N PHE A 17 -24.17 25.83 2.40
CA PHE A 17 -22.74 25.48 2.45
C PHE A 17 -21.88 26.45 1.64
N ALA A 18 -22.33 26.87 0.45
CA ALA A 18 -21.62 27.86 -0.35
C ALA A 18 -21.51 29.22 0.37
N ALA A 19 -22.55 29.62 1.10
CA ALA A 19 -22.53 30.86 1.89
C ALA A 19 -21.56 30.79 3.09
N LEU A 20 -21.37 29.61 3.69
CA LEU A 20 -20.38 29.42 4.76
C LEU A 20 -18.94 29.44 4.23
N ASP A 21 -18.70 28.89 3.03
CA ASP A 21 -17.37 28.90 2.41
C ASP A 21 -16.88 30.33 2.10
N ASP A 22 -17.78 31.19 1.62
CA ASP A 22 -17.46 32.61 1.41
C ASP A 22 -17.21 33.37 2.74
N GLN A 23 -17.82 32.93 3.84
CA GLN A 23 -17.60 33.54 5.16
C GLN A 23 -16.20 33.24 5.75
N TYR A 24 -15.52 32.20 5.24
CA TYR A 24 -14.18 31.80 5.71
C TYR A 24 -13.04 32.22 4.78
N LYS A 25 -13.33 32.81 3.61
CA LYS A 25 -12.29 33.29 2.68
C LYS A 25 -11.57 34.56 3.12
N ASP A 26 -12.13 35.32 4.06
CA ASP A 26 -11.56 36.60 4.53
C ASP A 26 -10.72 36.48 5.81
N GLN A 27 -10.45 35.26 6.30
CA GLN A 27 -9.53 35.06 7.43
C GLN A 27 -8.11 34.82 6.92
N ASP A 28 -7.40 35.91 6.62
CA ASP A 28 -5.97 35.92 6.35
C ASP A 28 -5.19 35.52 7.62
N VAL A 29 -4.83 34.24 7.73
CA VAL A 29 -3.87 33.75 8.71
C VAL A 29 -2.47 33.87 8.07
N GLU A 30 -1.72 34.90 8.46
CA GLU A 30 -0.31 35.06 8.08
C GLU A 30 0.50 33.85 8.59
N LEU A 31 0.98 33.02 7.65
CA LEU A 31 1.92 31.93 7.92
C LEU A 31 3.35 32.46 7.87
N PRO A 32 4.23 32.08 8.82
CA PRO A 32 5.62 32.53 8.83
C PRO A 32 6.44 31.89 7.71
N ASP A 33 7.31 32.74 7.14
CA ASP A 33 8.18 32.52 5.99
C ASP A 33 9.22 31.41 6.25
N ALA A 34 9.14 30.33 5.47
CA ALA A 34 10.08 29.21 5.50
C ALA A 34 10.96 29.26 4.24
N SER A 35 12.24 29.58 4.44
CA SER A 35 13.26 29.68 3.41
C SER A 35 13.67 28.28 2.91
N GLU A 36 13.44 27.99 1.63
CA GLU A 36 13.94 26.78 0.95
C GLU A 36 15.37 26.97 0.38
N PRO A 37 16.21 25.91 0.34
CA PRO A 37 17.51 25.95 -0.34
C PRO A 37 17.45 25.52 -1.81
N GLU A 38 18.23 26.20 -2.66
CA GLU A 38 18.39 25.97 -4.10
C GLU A 38 19.00 24.60 -4.45
N ALA A 39 18.39 23.90 -5.42
CA ALA A 39 18.95 22.71 -6.07
C ALA A 39 19.19 22.95 -7.57
N GLN A 40 20.36 22.53 -8.07
CA GLN A 40 20.82 22.69 -9.45
C GLN A 40 20.20 21.68 -10.44
N PRO A 41 20.16 22.00 -11.76
CA PRO A 41 19.43 21.20 -12.75
C PRO A 41 20.31 20.12 -13.42
N SER A 42 19.70 18.96 -13.73
CA SER A 42 20.20 17.97 -14.70
C SER A 42 19.17 17.71 -15.80
N PRO A 43 19.59 17.46 -17.05
CA PRO A 43 18.69 17.45 -18.21
C PRO A 43 18.19 16.06 -18.62
N HIS A 44 17.08 16.09 -19.38
CA HIS A 44 16.38 14.99 -20.08
C HIS A 44 15.33 14.19 -19.29
N ARG A 45 14.11 14.74 -19.28
CA ARG A 45 12.87 14.00 -18.99
C ARG A 45 11.83 14.30 -20.07
N GLN A 46 11.36 13.25 -20.75
CA GLN A 46 10.23 13.32 -21.69
C GLN A 46 8.93 13.63 -20.93
N LEU A 47 8.11 14.51 -21.50
CA LEU A 47 6.86 15.02 -20.92
C LEU A 47 5.77 13.93 -20.91
N ILE A 48 5.52 13.34 -19.74
CA ILE A 48 4.26 12.66 -19.43
C ILE A 48 3.42 13.65 -18.62
N GLY A 49 2.21 13.96 -19.09
CA GLY A 49 1.30 14.89 -18.43
C GLY A 49 0.94 14.46 -16.99
N PRO A 50 0.60 15.42 -16.11
CA PRO A 50 0.34 15.12 -14.70
C PRO A 50 -0.90 14.23 -14.54
N LYS A 51 -0.75 13.17 -13.73
CA LYS A 51 -1.84 12.29 -13.29
C LYS A 51 -2.58 12.97 -12.11
N PRO A 52 -3.92 12.87 -12.01
CA PRO A 52 -4.67 13.53 -10.95
C PRO A 52 -4.32 12.95 -9.57
N PRO A 53 -4.30 13.77 -8.50
CA PRO A 53 -4.04 13.30 -7.14
C PRO A 53 -5.23 12.47 -6.60
N PRO A 54 -4.97 11.37 -5.89
CA PRO A 54 -6.01 10.43 -5.42
C PRO A 54 -6.89 10.93 -4.27
N HIS A 55 -6.69 12.15 -3.75
CA HIS A 55 -7.26 12.58 -2.46
C HIS A 55 -8.56 13.40 -2.52
N VAL A 56 -9.03 13.85 -3.69
CA VAL A 56 -10.27 14.67 -3.76
C VAL A 56 -11.54 13.82 -3.51
N GLY A 57 -11.54 12.55 -3.89
CA GLY A 57 -12.69 11.64 -3.70
C GLY A 57 -12.89 11.12 -2.27
N ALA A 58 -11.94 11.37 -1.35
CA ALA A 58 -12.00 10.90 0.03
C ALA A 58 -12.59 11.95 0.99
N MET A 59 -12.32 13.24 0.78
CA MET A 59 -12.83 14.31 1.65
C MET A 59 -14.35 14.53 1.56
N LEU A 60 -14.96 14.30 0.39
CA LEU A 60 -16.40 14.49 0.20
C LEU A 60 -17.27 13.38 0.83
N ARG A 61 -16.71 12.19 1.10
CA ARG A 61 -17.47 11.08 1.73
C ARG A 61 -17.66 11.26 3.22
N GLY A 62 -16.76 11.98 3.90
CA GLY A 62 -16.81 12.15 5.35
C GLY A 62 -17.82 13.20 5.83
N ARG A 63 -18.16 14.21 5.01
CA ARG A 63 -18.96 15.36 5.46
C ARG A 63 -20.45 15.30 5.14
N LEU A 64 -20.90 14.42 4.25
CA LEU A 64 -22.33 14.21 3.97
C LEU A 64 -23.06 13.33 5.00
N PHE A 65 -22.33 12.69 5.92
CA PHE A 65 -22.91 11.66 6.81
C PHE A 65 -23.33 12.15 8.21
N LEU A 66 -22.99 13.38 8.61
CA LEU A 66 -23.14 13.84 10.01
C LEU A 66 -24.23 14.89 10.27
N GLY A 67 -25.26 14.98 9.44
CA GLY A 67 -26.34 15.94 9.71
C GLY A 67 -27.67 15.60 9.05
N VAL A 68 -28.58 15.04 9.86
CA VAL A 68 -30.01 14.85 9.59
C VAL A 68 -30.35 13.59 8.80
N PHE A 69 -30.32 12.44 9.48
CA PHE A 69 -31.15 11.30 9.10
C PHE A 69 -32.15 11.04 10.23
N ASP A 70 -33.41 11.40 9.98
CA ASP A 70 -34.53 11.00 10.84
C ASP A 70 -34.71 9.47 10.70
N PRO A 71 -34.51 8.69 11.76
CA PRO A 71 -34.57 7.23 11.70
C PRO A 71 -35.97 6.70 11.34
N GLN A 72 -37.02 7.51 11.38
CA GLN A 72 -38.40 7.09 11.04
C GLN A 72 -38.69 7.01 9.53
N ILE A 73 -37.82 7.52 8.65
CA ILE A 73 -38.14 7.68 7.20
C ILE A 73 -37.38 6.70 6.27
N SER A 74 -36.51 5.81 6.79
CA SER A 74 -35.64 5.00 5.92
C SER A 74 -36.28 3.69 5.45
N LYS A 75 -36.80 3.67 4.21
CA LYS A 75 -36.80 2.45 3.38
C LYS A 75 -35.49 2.40 2.59
N PRO A 76 -34.50 1.55 2.95
CA PRO A 76 -33.15 1.57 2.39
C PRO A 76 -33.09 1.31 0.87
N LYS A 77 -34.16 0.76 0.27
CA LYS A 77 -34.22 0.44 -1.16
C LYS A 77 -34.43 1.66 -2.07
N LEU A 78 -34.94 2.79 -1.58
CA LEU A 78 -35.17 3.99 -2.41
C LEU A 78 -34.08 5.05 -2.30
N ILE A 79 -33.22 4.99 -1.28
CA ILE A 79 -32.24 6.03 -0.97
C ILE A 79 -30.94 5.83 -1.77
N LYS A 80 -30.54 4.58 -2.00
CA LYS A 80 -29.29 4.25 -2.70
C LYS A 80 -29.19 4.85 -4.12
N PRO A 81 -30.21 4.74 -5.00
CA PRO A 81 -30.12 5.30 -6.35
C PRO A 81 -29.95 6.83 -6.38
N VAL A 82 -30.54 7.52 -5.39
CA VAL A 82 -30.44 8.99 -5.28
C VAL A 82 -29.06 9.41 -4.78
N LEU A 83 -28.48 8.67 -3.84
CA LEU A 83 -27.09 8.89 -3.40
C LEU A 83 -26.09 8.58 -4.51
N ASP A 84 -26.30 7.51 -5.26
CA ASP A 84 -25.41 7.14 -6.37
C ASP A 84 -25.45 8.23 -7.47
N ASP A 85 -26.63 8.72 -7.88
CA ASP A 85 -26.77 9.84 -8.85
C ASP A 85 -26.15 11.14 -8.33
N CYS A 86 -26.34 11.46 -7.03
CA CYS A 86 -25.75 12.65 -6.43
C CYS A 86 -24.22 12.59 -6.39
N MET A 87 -23.66 11.43 -6.04
CA MET A 87 -22.21 11.22 -6.02
C MET A 87 -21.61 11.25 -7.43
N GLU A 88 -22.30 10.72 -8.44
CA GLU A 88 -21.83 10.80 -9.84
C GLU A 88 -21.77 12.25 -10.33
N ARG A 89 -22.75 13.10 -10.00
CA ARG A 89 -22.73 14.53 -10.37
C ARG A 89 -21.58 15.28 -9.71
N VAL A 90 -21.36 15.08 -8.41
CA VAL A 90 -20.24 15.69 -7.68
C VAL A 90 -18.90 15.25 -8.29
N TYR A 91 -18.77 13.98 -8.69
CA TYR A 91 -17.56 13.49 -9.33
C TYR A 91 -17.34 14.09 -10.72
N ALA A 92 -18.41 14.25 -11.51
CA ALA A 92 -18.35 14.87 -12.82
C ALA A 92 -17.95 16.36 -12.75
N GLU A 93 -18.52 17.11 -11.80
CA GLU A 93 -18.16 18.52 -11.56
C GLU A 93 -16.69 18.67 -11.14
N ALA A 94 -16.21 17.84 -10.21
CA ALA A 94 -14.81 17.83 -9.80
C ALA A 94 -13.86 17.50 -10.96
N GLN A 95 -14.24 16.58 -11.84
CA GLN A 95 -13.47 16.27 -13.05
C GLN A 95 -13.46 17.43 -14.04
N GLN A 96 -14.55 18.19 -14.16
CA GLN A 96 -14.62 19.36 -15.03
C GLN A 96 -13.73 20.49 -14.51
N GLN A 97 -13.81 20.82 -13.22
CA GLN A 97 -12.96 21.84 -12.59
C GLN A 97 -11.47 21.51 -12.78
N TRP A 98 -11.08 20.25 -12.61
CA TRP A 98 -9.69 19.85 -12.81
C TRP A 98 -9.20 20.03 -14.26
N LYS A 99 -10.07 19.80 -15.26
CA LYS A 99 -9.75 20.06 -16.67
C LYS A 99 -9.57 21.55 -16.92
N GLU A 100 -10.46 22.38 -16.38
CA GLU A 100 -10.40 23.84 -16.51
C GLU A 100 -9.12 24.42 -15.86
N GLU A 101 -8.76 23.97 -14.66
CA GLU A 101 -7.51 24.37 -14.00
C GLU A 101 -6.27 23.93 -14.80
N ALA A 102 -6.28 22.72 -15.37
CA ALA A 102 -5.19 22.23 -16.20
C ALA A 102 -5.02 23.06 -17.49
N GLU A 103 -6.12 23.50 -18.11
CA GLU A 103 -6.09 24.41 -19.26
C GLU A 103 -5.61 25.81 -18.87
N GLN A 104 -6.06 26.34 -17.73
CA GLN A 104 -5.64 27.64 -17.22
C GLN A 104 -4.14 27.67 -16.92
N ARG A 105 -3.59 26.57 -16.38
CA ARG A 105 -2.15 26.36 -16.20
C ARG A 105 -1.38 26.34 -17.51
N ARG A 106 -1.95 25.78 -18.59
CA ARG A 106 -1.34 25.79 -19.93
C ARG A 106 -1.35 27.19 -20.56
N GLY A 107 -2.37 28.00 -20.27
CA GLY A 107 -2.48 29.36 -20.80
C GLY A 107 -1.44 30.36 -20.24
N ARG A 108 -1.03 30.21 -18.98
CA ARG A 108 -0.08 31.14 -18.33
C ARG A 108 1.39 30.98 -18.76
N GLY A 109 1.73 29.94 -19.52
CA GLY A 109 3.12 29.63 -19.92
C GLY A 109 3.64 30.29 -21.21
N ARG A 110 2.83 31.09 -21.93
CA ARG A 110 3.24 31.81 -23.15
C ARG A 110 3.35 33.33 -22.92
N GLY A 111 4.06 33.73 -21.87
CA GLY A 111 4.58 35.09 -21.76
C GLY A 111 5.79 35.28 -22.67
N THR A 112 5.69 36.17 -23.64
CA THR A 112 6.75 36.55 -24.58
C THR A 112 7.95 37.13 -23.83
N GLY A 113 8.98 36.32 -23.58
CA GLY A 113 10.26 36.78 -23.07
C GLY A 113 10.98 37.64 -24.11
N THR A 114 10.98 38.95 -23.90
CA THR A 114 11.85 39.89 -24.61
C THR A 114 13.30 39.65 -24.20
N ARG A 115 14.12 39.43 -25.21
CA ARG A 115 15.55 39.08 -25.16
C ARG A 115 16.36 40.31 -24.74
N SER A 116 16.84 40.35 -23.50
CA SER A 116 17.86 41.31 -23.05
C SER A 116 19.24 40.65 -23.05
N THR A 117 20.21 41.32 -23.66
CA THR A 117 21.58 40.88 -23.94
C THR A 117 22.58 41.47 -22.95
N ARG A 118 23.74 40.78 -22.80
CA ARG A 118 25.05 41.25 -22.26
C ARG A 118 25.09 41.53 -20.75
N GLN A 119 26.14 41.31 -19.96
CA GLN A 119 27.59 40.97 -20.02
C GLN A 119 27.87 40.22 -18.68
N GLY A 120 28.82 39.28 -18.48
CA GLY A 120 30.25 39.32 -18.74
C GLY A 120 31.07 39.68 -17.48
N ALA A 121 31.41 38.71 -16.61
CA ALA A 121 32.53 38.69 -15.64
C ALA A 121 32.49 37.32 -14.90
N LYS A 122 33.45 36.37 -14.92
CA LYS A 122 34.90 36.32 -14.61
C LYS A 122 35.22 36.47 -13.11
N LEU A 123 35.45 35.33 -12.42
CA LEU A 123 36.38 35.13 -11.26
C LEU A 123 36.34 33.63 -10.82
N LYS A 124 37.45 32.87 -11.04
CA LYS A 124 38.43 32.32 -10.05
C LYS A 124 37.80 31.34 -9.03
N SER A 125 37.95 30.01 -9.15
CA SER A 125 39.14 29.17 -8.86
C SER A 125 39.70 29.36 -7.44
N LEU A 126 39.34 28.44 -6.53
CA LEU A 126 40.18 27.94 -5.43
C LEU A 126 39.75 26.50 -5.10
N ASN A 127 40.76 25.64 -4.91
CA ASN A 127 40.69 24.20 -4.69
C ASN A 127 41.59 23.94 -3.45
N SER A 128 41.05 23.35 -2.38
CA SER A 128 41.80 22.90 -1.19
C SER A 128 40.92 21.92 -0.39
N LEU A 129 41.20 20.62 -0.43
CA LEU A 129 42.00 19.82 0.54
C LEU A 129 41.37 19.71 1.94
N SER A 130 40.94 18.49 2.31
CA SER A 130 41.51 17.74 3.47
C SER A 130 40.81 16.40 3.73
N ASN A 131 41.63 15.35 3.82
CA ASN A 131 41.36 14.01 4.35
C ASN A 131 41.23 14.00 5.90
N SER A 132 40.58 12.97 6.46
CA SER A 132 40.94 12.23 7.71
C SER A 132 39.93 11.09 7.90
N THR A 133 40.26 9.80 7.77
CA THR A 133 41.05 8.88 8.63
C THR A 133 40.25 8.30 9.82
N GLU A 134 40.14 6.97 9.82
CA GLU A 134 39.57 6.01 10.80
C GLU A 134 40.24 6.06 12.20
N PRO A 135 39.82 5.30 13.26
CA PRO A 135 39.86 3.82 13.39
C PRO A 135 38.61 3.20 14.07
N SER A 136 38.17 1.96 13.80
CA SER A 136 38.70 0.64 14.21
C SER A 136 38.76 0.40 15.74
N VAL A 137 37.85 -0.44 16.26
CA VAL A 137 37.99 -1.14 17.54
C VAL A 137 37.56 -2.60 17.35
N ALA A 138 38.47 -3.47 17.76
CA ALA A 138 38.44 -4.92 17.69
C ALA A 138 37.80 -5.56 18.94
N GLY A 139 37.43 -6.85 18.83
CA GLY A 139 37.84 -7.81 19.85
C GLY A 139 36.82 -8.87 20.27
N SER A 140 37.30 -10.12 20.25
CA SER A 140 36.86 -11.33 20.98
C SER A 140 35.90 -12.27 20.22
N ALA A 141 36.26 -13.44 19.70
CA ALA A 141 37.02 -14.62 20.17
C ALA A 141 36.12 -15.72 20.77
N GLU A 142 36.58 -16.98 20.63
CA GLU A 142 36.07 -18.30 21.10
C GLU A 142 35.21 -19.04 20.04
N LEU A 143 35.71 -20.06 19.32
CA LEU A 143 36.32 -21.39 19.62
C LEU A 143 35.31 -22.47 20.03
N ASP A 144 35.25 -23.54 19.22
CA ASP A 144 34.85 -24.95 19.49
C ASP A 144 34.53 -25.57 18.10
N ASP A 145 35.40 -26.28 17.36
CA ASP A 145 36.19 -27.51 17.57
C ASP A 145 35.40 -28.76 18.02
N HIS A 146 34.75 -29.44 17.07
CA HIS A 146 34.40 -30.87 17.21
C HIS A 146 34.60 -31.65 15.90
N SER A 147 35.77 -32.28 15.83
CA SER A 147 36.04 -33.71 15.64
C SER A 147 35.38 -34.50 14.49
N ALA A 148 36.29 -35.13 13.75
CA ALA A 148 36.14 -36.04 12.64
C ALA A 148 35.67 -37.47 13.01
N SER A 149 35.09 -38.15 12.01
CA SER A 149 35.07 -39.61 11.80
C SER A 149 34.56 -39.80 10.35
N VAL A 150 35.39 -39.90 9.31
CA VAL A 150 36.16 -41.07 8.84
C VAL A 150 35.41 -42.39 8.98
N GLU A 151 34.81 -42.83 7.87
CA GLU A 151 34.64 -44.25 7.51
C GLU A 151 34.85 -44.34 5.99
N GLU A 152 35.90 -45.07 5.59
CA GLU A 152 36.28 -45.35 4.21
C GLU A 152 35.64 -46.66 3.71
N GLY A 153 35.18 -46.64 2.45
CA GLY A 153 35.11 -47.82 1.56
C GLY A 153 33.73 -48.51 1.41
N PRO A 154 33.51 -49.33 0.34
CA PRO A 154 34.44 -49.76 -0.70
C PRO A 154 34.03 -49.37 -2.15
N SER A 155 35.06 -49.43 -2.99
CA SER A 155 35.08 -49.42 -4.45
C SER A 155 34.16 -50.45 -5.12
N GLY A 156 33.53 -50.05 -6.22
CA GLY A 156 33.33 -50.92 -7.38
C GLY A 156 31.91 -50.99 -7.94
N SER A 157 31.63 -50.18 -8.97
CA SER A 157 31.23 -50.69 -10.29
C SER A 157 31.25 -49.55 -11.30
N THR A 158 32.01 -49.73 -12.38
CA THR A 158 31.96 -48.86 -13.56
C THR A 158 30.83 -49.35 -14.45
N ASP A 159 29.59 -49.13 -14.03
CA ASP A 159 28.45 -49.31 -14.90
C ASP A 159 28.28 -48.05 -15.75
N LYS A 160 28.40 -48.23 -17.06
CA LYS A 160 28.23 -47.20 -18.06
C LYS A 160 26.77 -46.76 -18.03
N ASP A 161 26.50 -45.67 -17.31
CA ASP A 161 25.18 -45.07 -17.29
C ASP A 161 24.73 -44.74 -18.72
N PRO A 162 23.56 -45.21 -19.15
CA PRO A 162 23.03 -44.89 -20.46
C PRO A 162 22.75 -43.38 -20.53
N LEU A 163 23.30 -42.74 -21.56
CA LEU A 163 23.08 -41.31 -21.82
C LEU A 163 21.59 -40.98 -21.70
N PRO A 164 21.21 -39.92 -20.96
CA PRO A 164 19.83 -39.51 -20.84
C PRO A 164 19.26 -39.19 -22.23
N SER A 165 18.20 -39.90 -22.59
CA SER A 165 17.47 -39.72 -23.85
C SER A 165 17.00 -38.27 -23.98
N ALA A 166 17.27 -37.65 -25.13
CA ALA A 166 17.00 -36.23 -25.44
C ALA A 166 15.55 -35.78 -25.23
N ALA A 167 14.60 -36.73 -25.11
CA ALA A 167 13.20 -36.44 -24.79
C ALA A 167 12.99 -35.92 -23.34
N SER A 168 13.91 -36.17 -22.40
CA SER A 168 13.75 -35.77 -21.00
C SER A 168 13.98 -34.28 -20.73
N ILE A 169 14.69 -33.56 -21.62
CA ILE A 169 15.11 -32.16 -21.40
C ILE A 169 14.01 -31.15 -21.76
N GLN A 170 13.03 -31.55 -22.59
CA GLN A 170 12.00 -30.61 -23.09
C GLN A 170 10.78 -30.46 -22.15
N SER A 171 10.54 -31.39 -21.22
CA SER A 171 9.37 -31.32 -20.32
C SER A 171 9.54 -30.37 -19.13
N SER A 172 10.78 -30.02 -18.75
CA SER A 172 11.07 -29.21 -17.56
C SER A 172 10.60 -27.76 -17.69
N GLY A 173 10.72 -27.15 -18.87
CA GLY A 173 10.37 -25.75 -19.08
C GLY A 173 8.89 -25.44 -18.91
N ALA A 174 8.00 -26.35 -19.31
CA ALA A 174 6.54 -26.16 -19.17
C ALA A 174 6.09 -26.26 -17.70
N GLN A 175 6.69 -27.17 -16.93
CA GLN A 175 6.40 -27.33 -15.50
C GLN A 175 6.89 -26.12 -14.70
N GLU A 176 8.10 -25.63 -15.00
CA GLU A 176 8.67 -24.45 -14.36
C GLU A 176 7.82 -23.20 -14.63
N GLN A 177 7.41 -22.97 -15.87
CA GLN A 177 6.52 -21.86 -16.21
C GLN A 177 5.16 -21.93 -15.50
N ALA A 178 4.59 -23.14 -15.34
CA ALA A 178 3.34 -23.33 -14.62
C ALA A 178 3.50 -22.99 -13.12
N MET A 179 4.63 -23.36 -12.52
CA MET A 179 4.94 -23.02 -11.13
C MET A 179 5.16 -21.52 -10.94
N GLN A 180 5.99 -20.89 -11.78
CA GLN A 180 6.23 -19.44 -11.74
C GLN A 180 4.93 -18.64 -11.88
N LYS A 181 4.03 -19.06 -12.78
CA LYS A 181 2.71 -18.42 -12.93
C LYS A 181 1.84 -18.60 -11.69
N TYR A 182 1.90 -19.77 -11.04
CA TYR A 182 1.18 -20.01 -9.80
C TYR A 182 1.71 -19.10 -8.69
N GLU A 183 3.02 -19.08 -8.46
CA GLU A 183 3.69 -18.23 -7.48
C GLU A 183 3.36 -16.75 -7.65
N GLU A 184 3.40 -16.24 -8.88
CA GLU A 184 3.01 -14.86 -9.17
C GLU A 184 1.54 -14.60 -8.84
N THR A 185 0.66 -15.57 -9.12
CA THR A 185 -0.76 -15.48 -8.74
C THR A 185 -0.93 -15.45 -7.22
N VAL A 186 -0.20 -16.29 -6.48
CA VAL A 186 -0.25 -16.29 -5.00
C VAL A 186 0.24 -14.95 -4.46
N LEU A 187 1.35 -14.42 -4.96
CA LEU A 187 1.87 -13.12 -4.54
C LEU A 187 0.88 -11.98 -4.80
N GLN A 188 0.20 -12.00 -5.96
CA GLN A 188 -0.85 -11.03 -6.27
C GLN A 188 -2.04 -11.15 -5.31
N ILE A 189 -2.42 -12.37 -4.93
CA ILE A 189 -3.47 -12.60 -3.93
C ILE A 189 -3.03 -12.02 -2.58
N LEU A 190 -1.85 -12.37 -2.05
CA LEU A 190 -1.34 -11.86 -0.78
C LEU A 190 -1.32 -10.32 -0.75
N LYS A 191 -0.77 -9.69 -1.80
CA LYS A 191 -0.75 -8.23 -1.95
C LYS A 191 -2.16 -7.65 -1.98
N GLY A 192 -3.05 -8.25 -2.76
CA GLY A 192 -4.44 -7.82 -2.87
C GLY A 192 -5.23 -7.98 -1.58
N THR A 193 -4.98 -9.02 -0.79
CA THR A 193 -5.57 -9.22 0.54
C THR A 193 -5.14 -8.08 1.46
N TRP A 194 -3.83 -7.87 1.62
CA TRP A 194 -3.28 -6.80 2.47
C TRP A 194 -3.79 -5.41 2.07
N GLN A 195 -3.79 -5.08 0.77
CA GLN A 195 -4.28 -3.78 0.28
C GLN A 195 -5.73 -3.51 0.65
N ARG A 196 -6.60 -4.54 0.62
CA ARG A 196 -8.01 -4.37 1.00
C ARG A 196 -8.16 -4.15 2.50
N LEU A 197 -7.38 -4.83 3.33
CA LEU A 197 -7.35 -4.62 4.77
C LEU A 197 -6.85 -3.21 5.13
N SER A 198 -5.73 -2.79 4.54
CA SER A 198 -5.17 -1.45 4.69
C SER A 198 -6.17 -0.37 4.28
N LYS A 199 -6.90 -0.57 3.19
CA LYS A 199 -7.97 0.35 2.78
C LYS A 199 -9.11 0.44 3.80
N TYR A 200 -9.46 -0.65 4.48
CA TYR A 200 -10.48 -0.60 5.53
C TYR A 200 -10.00 0.19 6.75
N ASP A 201 -8.74 0.01 7.16
CA ASP A 201 -8.16 0.77 8.26
C ASP A 201 -8.00 2.26 7.92
N SER A 202 -7.57 2.60 6.70
CA SER A 202 -7.43 4.00 6.27
C SER A 202 -8.76 4.76 6.21
N THR A 203 -9.89 4.04 6.14
CA THR A 203 -11.23 4.68 6.25
C THR A 203 -11.66 4.92 7.69
N ASN A 204 -10.95 4.34 8.65
CA ASN A 204 -11.11 4.62 10.06
C ASN A 204 -10.44 5.96 10.39
N LEU A 205 -11.06 6.75 11.26
CA LEU A 205 -10.59 8.10 11.59
C LEU A 205 -9.18 8.11 12.20
N GLN A 206 -8.74 6.98 12.75
CA GLN A 206 -7.49 6.89 13.51
C GLN A 206 -6.41 6.01 12.87
N SER A 207 -6.68 5.31 11.75
CA SER A 207 -5.71 4.40 11.09
C SER A 207 -4.91 3.57 12.11
N LEU A 208 -5.64 2.92 13.03
CA LEU A 208 -5.10 2.35 14.27
C LEU A 208 -4.07 1.25 14.07
N PHE A 209 -4.18 0.57 12.93
CA PHE A 209 -3.40 -0.62 12.62
C PHE A 209 -2.35 -0.35 11.55
N ALA A 210 -2.26 0.89 11.04
CA ALA A 210 -1.42 1.22 9.90
C ALA A 210 0.07 1.10 10.23
N GLU A 211 0.48 1.58 11.40
CA GLU A 211 1.88 1.69 11.84
C GLU A 211 2.09 0.97 13.18
N PRO A 212 3.34 0.63 13.55
CA PRO A 212 3.65 0.08 14.86
C PRO A 212 3.22 1.00 16.00
N VAL A 213 2.81 0.42 17.14
CA VAL A 213 2.44 1.20 18.34
C VAL A 213 3.62 2.02 18.83
N ASP A 214 3.40 3.32 19.04
CA ASP A 214 4.39 4.23 19.62
C ASP A 214 4.64 3.88 21.10
N LEU A 215 5.86 3.44 21.39
CA LEU A 215 6.30 3.02 22.71
C LEU A 215 6.66 4.19 23.62
N GLU A 216 6.90 5.38 23.08
CA GLU A 216 7.08 6.58 23.90
C GLU A 216 5.75 6.99 24.53
N ALA A 217 4.67 6.94 23.74
CA ALA A 217 3.31 7.14 24.22
C ALA A 217 2.77 5.96 25.06
N ASN A 218 3.22 4.73 24.78
CA ASN A 218 2.75 3.48 25.41
C ASN A 218 3.91 2.66 25.98
N PRO A 219 4.58 3.12 27.05
CA PRO A 219 5.80 2.49 27.56
C PRO A 219 5.61 1.08 28.12
N ASP A 220 4.40 0.74 28.58
CA ASP A 220 4.06 -0.59 29.10
C ASP A 220 3.59 -1.58 28.02
N TYR A 221 3.49 -1.17 26.75
CA TYR A 221 3.03 -2.03 25.66
C TYR A 221 3.86 -3.31 25.54
N LYS A 222 5.20 -3.20 25.57
CA LYS A 222 6.12 -4.35 25.50
C LYS A 222 6.10 -5.25 26.74
N LEU A 223 5.55 -4.78 27.86
CA LEU A 223 5.39 -5.60 29.06
C LEU A 223 4.16 -6.51 28.96
N LYS A 224 3.14 -6.08 28.18
CA LYS A 224 1.89 -6.81 28.00
C LYS A 224 1.89 -7.63 26.70
N ILE A 225 2.37 -7.06 25.61
CA ILE A 225 2.31 -7.64 24.27
C ILE A 225 3.66 -8.22 23.88
N ALA A 226 3.73 -9.55 23.78
CA ALA A 226 4.95 -10.27 23.47
C ALA A 226 5.43 -10.11 22.03
N LYS A 227 4.51 -10.01 21.06
CA LYS A 227 4.82 -9.95 19.63
C LYS A 227 4.00 -8.85 18.94
N PRO A 228 4.49 -7.60 18.93
CA PRO A 228 3.83 -6.50 18.20
C PRO A 228 3.64 -6.82 16.73
N MET A 229 2.52 -6.38 16.15
CA MET A 229 2.21 -6.54 14.73
C MET A 229 1.31 -5.41 14.26
N ASP A 230 1.48 -4.98 13.01
CA ASP A 230 0.77 -3.89 12.36
C ASP A 230 0.76 -4.09 10.83
N LEU A 231 -0.03 -3.29 10.11
CA LEU A 231 -0.22 -3.42 8.67
C LEU A 231 1.02 -3.02 7.86
N SER A 232 1.87 -2.08 8.32
CA SER A 232 3.13 -1.75 7.65
C SER A 232 4.17 -2.89 7.78
N THR A 233 4.21 -3.55 8.94
CA THR A 233 5.03 -4.74 9.16
C THR A 233 4.54 -5.89 8.27
N ILE A 234 3.24 -6.15 8.24
CA ILE A 234 2.65 -7.16 7.35
C ILE A 234 2.92 -6.82 5.88
N GLN A 235 2.83 -5.54 5.50
CA GLN A 235 3.17 -5.08 4.14
C GLN A 235 4.60 -5.45 3.78
N SER A 236 5.55 -5.21 4.68
CA SER A 236 6.97 -5.50 4.48
C SER A 236 7.19 -7.00 4.26
N LYS A 237 6.46 -7.86 4.98
CA LYS A 237 6.49 -9.33 4.80
C LYS A 237 5.91 -9.80 3.46
N VAL A 238 4.89 -9.12 2.94
CA VAL A 238 4.28 -9.39 1.63
C VAL A 238 5.09 -8.80 0.47
N ALA A 239 5.78 -7.68 0.70
CA ALA A 239 6.39 -6.88 -0.35
C ALA A 239 7.70 -7.48 -0.88
N VAL A 240 7.66 -7.92 -2.13
CA VAL A 240 8.85 -7.89 -3.00
C VAL A 240 9.03 -6.42 -3.42
N GLN A 241 10.05 -5.73 -2.92
CA GLN A 241 10.34 -4.34 -3.33
C GLN A 241 10.38 -4.25 -4.86
N ASN A 242 9.62 -3.32 -5.43
CA ASN A 242 9.50 -3.11 -6.86
C ASN A 242 10.86 -2.64 -7.44
N GLY A 243 11.67 -3.58 -7.91
CA GLY A 243 12.99 -3.32 -8.49
C GLY A 243 13.73 -4.63 -8.78
N ARG A 244 14.89 -4.53 -9.46
CA ARG A 244 15.77 -5.69 -9.71
C ARG A 244 16.27 -6.38 -8.42
N ASN A 245 16.08 -5.74 -7.26
CA ASN A 245 16.32 -6.32 -5.95
C ASN A 245 15.01 -6.90 -5.41
N ARG A 246 14.70 -8.14 -5.82
CA ARG A 246 13.67 -8.94 -5.14
C ARG A 246 14.20 -9.25 -3.73
N GLY A 247 13.91 -8.39 -2.77
CA GLY A 247 14.00 -8.80 -1.36
C GLY A 247 13.12 -10.05 -1.17
N PRO A 248 13.57 -11.03 -0.37
CA PRO A 248 12.76 -12.22 -0.12
C PRO A 248 11.45 -11.79 0.55
N HIS A 249 10.32 -12.22 -0.01
CA HIS A 249 9.07 -12.19 0.74
C HIS A 249 9.19 -13.18 1.89
N GLU A 250 8.65 -12.85 3.06
CA GLU A 250 8.73 -13.75 4.23
C GLU A 250 7.66 -14.85 4.18
N TYR A 251 6.51 -14.58 3.58
CA TYR A 251 5.46 -15.58 3.40
C TYR A 251 5.79 -16.52 2.24
N SER A 252 5.57 -17.83 2.42
CA SER A 252 5.69 -18.78 1.31
C SER A 252 4.64 -18.51 0.21
N LEU A 253 4.95 -18.84 -1.04
CA LEU A 253 4.05 -18.59 -2.18
C LEU A 253 3.08 -19.76 -2.40
N ASP A 254 2.38 -20.13 -1.33
CA ASP A 254 1.42 -21.23 -1.29
C ASP A 254 0.31 -20.99 -0.24
N LEU A 255 -0.47 -22.04 0.06
CA LEU A 255 -1.51 -22.01 1.08
C LEU A 255 -0.95 -21.73 2.49
N GLN A 256 0.27 -22.17 2.79
CA GLN A 256 0.88 -21.97 4.10
C GLN A 256 1.23 -20.49 4.32
N GLY A 257 1.72 -19.80 3.29
CA GLY A 257 2.03 -18.38 3.39
C GLY A 257 0.77 -17.52 3.49
N PHE A 258 -0.29 -17.92 2.81
CA PHE A 258 -1.61 -17.30 2.99
C PHE A 258 -2.16 -17.49 4.41
N SER A 259 -1.99 -18.69 4.99
CA SER A 259 -2.34 -18.93 6.41
C SER A 259 -1.47 -18.11 7.37
N SER A 260 -0.20 -17.90 7.03
CA SER A 260 0.73 -17.11 7.85
C SER A 260 0.35 -15.63 7.84
N LEU A 261 -0.02 -15.08 6.67
CA LEU A 261 -0.59 -13.73 6.54
C LEU A 261 -1.84 -13.57 7.41
N LYS A 262 -2.76 -14.55 7.39
CA LYS A 262 -3.94 -14.53 8.25
C LYS A 262 -3.57 -14.54 9.74
N GLY A 263 -2.57 -15.34 10.11
CA GLY A 263 -2.05 -15.41 11.47
C GLY A 263 -1.52 -14.06 11.97
N ASP A 264 -0.74 -13.35 11.15
CA ASP A 264 -0.22 -12.03 11.53
C ASP A 264 -1.32 -10.97 11.65
N VAL A 265 -2.34 -11.00 10.78
CA VAL A 265 -3.52 -10.13 10.92
C VAL A 265 -4.29 -10.44 12.21
N GLN A 266 -4.47 -11.72 12.53
CA GLN A 266 -5.14 -12.12 13.77
C GLN A 266 -4.35 -11.69 15.01
N LEU A 267 -3.02 -11.88 14.99
CA LEU A 267 -2.12 -11.43 16.06
C LEU A 267 -2.22 -9.92 16.29
N MET A 268 -2.22 -9.12 15.23
CA MET A 268 -2.40 -7.66 15.31
C MET A 268 -3.71 -7.27 16.00
N LEU A 269 -4.82 -7.94 15.67
CA LEU A 269 -6.13 -7.68 16.26
C LEU A 269 -6.21 -8.15 17.72
N ASP A 270 -5.65 -9.32 18.03
CA ASP A 270 -5.61 -9.88 19.38
C ASP A 270 -4.76 -9.01 20.31
N ASN A 271 -3.59 -8.55 19.84
CA ASN A 271 -2.75 -7.60 20.58
C ASN A 271 -3.51 -6.31 20.93
N CYS A 272 -4.32 -5.80 19.99
CA CYS A 272 -5.12 -4.60 20.23
C CYS A 272 -6.18 -4.85 21.31
N ILE A 273 -6.87 -5.98 21.26
CA ILE A 273 -7.90 -6.34 22.26
C ILE A 273 -7.28 -6.59 23.64
N GLU A 274 -6.15 -7.30 23.69
CA GLU A 274 -5.45 -7.63 24.92
C GLU A 274 -4.94 -6.37 25.63
N TYR A 275 -4.22 -5.50 24.90
CA TYR A 275 -3.67 -4.27 25.46
C TYR A 275 -4.76 -3.28 25.89
N ASN A 276 -5.83 -3.16 25.09
CA ASN A 276 -6.90 -2.18 25.30
C ASN A 276 -8.15 -2.76 25.97
N SER A 277 -8.02 -3.82 26.78
CA SER A 277 -9.16 -4.47 27.45
C SER A 277 -10.02 -3.52 28.32
N SER A 278 -9.45 -2.39 28.77
CA SER A 278 -10.17 -1.34 29.52
C SER A 278 -10.71 -0.19 28.66
N VAL A 279 -10.43 -0.18 27.35
CA VAL A 279 -10.82 0.89 26.40
C VAL A 279 -11.65 0.25 25.27
N PRO A 280 -12.98 0.20 25.42
CA PRO A 280 -13.86 -0.52 24.51
C PRO A 280 -13.76 -0.08 23.05
N GLU A 281 -13.48 1.20 22.79
CA GLU A 281 -13.44 1.79 21.46
C GLU A 281 -12.41 1.09 20.55
N TYR A 282 -11.19 0.87 21.04
CA TYR A 282 -10.16 0.17 20.28
C TYR A 282 -10.52 -1.30 20.03
N CYS A 283 -11.10 -1.96 21.04
CA CYS A 283 -11.56 -3.34 20.93
C CYS A 283 -12.70 -3.48 19.91
N GLU A 284 -13.62 -2.52 19.85
CA GLU A 284 -14.71 -2.49 18.86
C GLU A 284 -14.18 -2.30 17.45
N GLU A 285 -13.20 -1.41 17.24
CA GLU A 285 -12.57 -1.22 15.94
C GLU A 285 -11.80 -2.47 15.49
N ALA A 286 -11.09 -3.15 16.40
CA ALA A 286 -10.45 -4.43 16.11
C ALA A 286 -11.48 -5.49 15.66
N LYS A 287 -12.61 -5.61 16.37
CA LYS A 287 -13.68 -6.55 16.00
C LYS A 287 -14.34 -6.20 14.66
N LYS A 288 -14.57 -4.90 14.38
CA LYS A 288 -15.09 -4.45 13.08
C LYS A 288 -14.14 -4.81 11.94
N LEU A 289 -12.84 -4.63 12.15
CA LEU A 289 -11.84 -5.01 11.16
C LEU A 289 -11.76 -6.54 11.02
N GLN A 290 -11.87 -7.31 12.11
CA GLN A 290 -11.87 -8.78 12.08
C GLN A 290 -12.99 -9.33 11.19
N VAL A 291 -14.23 -8.86 11.34
CA VAL A 291 -15.37 -9.28 10.51
C VAL A 291 -15.12 -9.01 9.02
N ARG A 292 -14.48 -7.87 8.69
CA ARG A 292 -14.12 -7.55 7.30
C ARG A 292 -12.97 -8.43 6.83
N ALA A 293 -11.99 -8.68 7.68
CA ALA A 293 -10.84 -9.51 7.37
C ALA A 293 -11.27 -10.95 7.06
N ASP A 294 -12.13 -11.55 7.89
CA ASP A 294 -12.64 -12.91 7.66
C ASP A 294 -13.28 -13.05 6.28
N ARG A 295 -14.10 -12.08 5.88
CA ARG A 295 -14.71 -12.07 4.55
C ARG A 295 -13.65 -11.97 3.43
N VAL A 296 -12.68 -11.07 3.59
CA VAL A 296 -11.59 -10.89 2.62
C VAL A 296 -10.77 -12.17 2.47
N PHE A 297 -10.44 -12.82 3.59
CA PHE A 297 -9.67 -14.06 3.61
C PHE A 297 -10.45 -15.22 2.98
N GLU A 298 -11.75 -15.35 3.25
CA GLU A 298 -12.58 -16.39 2.64
C GLU A 298 -12.64 -16.24 1.11
N GLU A 299 -12.88 -15.02 0.62
CA GLU A 299 -12.93 -14.72 -0.82
C GLU A 299 -11.58 -15.00 -1.51
N ASP A 300 -10.46 -14.69 -0.87
CA ASP A 300 -9.13 -14.89 -1.44
C ASP A 300 -8.63 -16.33 -1.30
N LEU A 301 -9.03 -17.05 -0.25
CA LEU A 301 -8.76 -18.49 -0.10
C LEU A 301 -9.35 -19.27 -1.27
N GLN A 302 -10.59 -18.95 -1.66
CA GLN A 302 -11.22 -19.59 -2.80
C GLN A 302 -10.45 -19.33 -4.11
N LYS A 303 -9.92 -18.11 -4.32
CA LYS A 303 -9.08 -17.80 -5.49
C LYS A 303 -7.78 -18.59 -5.48
N LEU A 304 -7.17 -18.74 -4.31
CA LEU A 304 -5.92 -19.48 -4.14
C LEU A 304 -6.10 -20.98 -4.41
N GLN A 305 -7.20 -21.57 -3.93
CA GLN A 305 -7.57 -22.97 -4.24
C GLN A 305 -7.83 -23.19 -5.74
N ASN A 306 -8.50 -22.23 -6.39
CA ASN A 306 -8.72 -22.27 -7.84
C ASN A 306 -7.41 -22.20 -8.63
N ALA A 307 -6.48 -21.34 -8.19
CA ALA A 307 -5.15 -21.24 -8.78
C ALA A 307 -4.33 -22.53 -8.62
N ALA A 308 -4.39 -23.15 -7.43
CA ALA A 308 -3.72 -24.44 -7.17
C ALA A 308 -4.27 -25.55 -8.06
N SER A 309 -5.61 -25.66 -8.16
CA SER A 309 -6.27 -26.65 -9.03
C SER A 309 -5.95 -26.41 -10.52
N ALA A 310 -5.81 -25.15 -10.95
CA ALA A 310 -5.40 -24.82 -12.31
C ALA A 310 -3.94 -25.20 -12.60
N ARG A 311 -3.03 -25.04 -11.63
CA ARG A 311 -1.65 -25.51 -11.72
C ARG A 311 -1.61 -27.03 -11.89
N ASP A 312 -2.32 -27.76 -11.04
CA ASP A 312 -2.27 -29.23 -11.03
C ASP A 312 -2.81 -29.84 -12.34
N ARG A 313 -3.89 -29.28 -12.90
CA ARG A 313 -4.40 -29.69 -14.22
C ARG A 313 -3.39 -29.50 -15.34
N LYS A 314 -2.63 -28.39 -15.32
CA LYS A 314 -1.57 -28.13 -16.31
C LYS A 314 -0.43 -29.14 -16.19
N LEU A 315 -0.03 -29.47 -14.96
CA LEU A 315 1.01 -30.46 -14.70
C LEU A 315 0.58 -31.88 -15.09
N GLN A 316 -0.71 -32.20 -15.00
CA GLN A 316 -1.24 -33.47 -15.51
C GLN A 316 -1.27 -33.51 -17.04
N SER A 317 -1.69 -32.42 -17.70
CA SER A 317 -1.75 -32.37 -19.17
C SER A 317 -0.39 -32.44 -19.87
N SER A 318 0.70 -32.10 -19.19
CA SER A 318 2.05 -32.20 -19.75
C SER A 318 2.69 -33.59 -19.61
N ARG A 319 2.02 -34.52 -18.91
CA ARG A 319 2.47 -35.92 -18.75
C ARG A 319 1.82 -36.89 -19.73
N SER A 320 0.68 -36.50 -20.31
CA SER A 320 -0.07 -37.28 -21.30
C SER A 320 0.37 -36.95 -22.72
#